data_AF-A0A0C2FGY6-F1
#
_entry.id   AF-A0A0C2FGY6-F1
#
_cell.length_a   1.000
_cell.length_b   1.000
_cell.length_c   1.000
_cell.angle_alpha   90.00
_cell.angle_beta   90.00
_cell.angle_gamma   90.00
#
_symmetry.space_group_name_H-M   'P 1'
#
loop_
_entity.id
_entity.type
_entity.pdbx_description
1 polymer ?
#
loop_
_entity_poly.entity_id
_entity_poly.type
_entity_poly.pdbx_seq_one_letter_code
_entity_poly.pdbx_strand_id
1 'polypeptide(L)'
;MWIRAHPGKNKLRYAKCDKFQETSLYYETCTKEECEMLDKMMTPFWLRRHHYPNDPYAAYHVRHDINSPRVDDKGRLLREREKVLIDDTTSNQYFRDR
;
A
#
# COMPACT_ATOMS: atom_id res chain seq x y z
N MET A 1 0.14 2.82 2.61
CA MET A 1 0.12 1.45 3.18
C MET A 1 0.08 0.51 2.01
N TRP A 2 0.90 -0.54 2.04
CA TRP A 2 0.87 -1.58 1.01
C TRP A 2 0.41 -2.90 1.63
N ILE A 3 -0.36 -3.66 0.85
CA ILE A 3 -0.91 -4.96 1.24
C ILE A 3 -0.29 -6.01 0.32
N ARG A 4 0.14 -7.14 0.87
CA ARG A 4 0.66 -8.28 0.11
C ARG A 4 0.00 -9.58 0.51
N ALA A 5 -0.06 -10.51 -0.44
CA ALA A 5 -0.43 -11.89 -0.13
C ALA A 5 0.75 -12.61 0.55
N HIS A 6 0.46 -13.57 1.43
CA HIS A 6 1.50 -14.40 2.01
C HIS A 6 2.23 -15.20 0.91
N PRO A 7 3.57 -15.18 0.86
CA PRO A 7 4.32 -15.91 -0.14
C PRO A 7 4.10 -17.43 0.01
N GLY A 8 4.10 -18.14 -1.12
CA GLY A 8 4.00 -19.59 -1.15
C GLY A 8 2.62 -20.16 -0.78
N LYS A 9 1.57 -19.34 -0.61
CA LYS A 9 0.22 -19.79 -0.24
C LYS A 9 -0.40 -20.85 -1.18
N ASN A 10 0.01 -20.84 -2.45
CA ASN A 10 -0.49 -21.78 -3.48
C ASN A 10 0.50 -22.92 -3.82
N LYS A 11 1.66 -22.98 -3.16
CA LYS A 11 2.71 -23.97 -3.47
C LYS A 11 2.74 -25.06 -2.43
N LEU A 12 2.77 -26.33 -2.88
CA LEU A 12 2.93 -27.53 -2.06
C LEU A 12 2.03 -27.53 -0.81
N ARG A 13 0.76 -27.12 -0.94
CA ARG A 13 -0.16 -27.00 0.22
C ARG A 13 -0.32 -28.32 0.97
N TYR A 14 -0.39 -29.45 0.25
CA TYR A 14 -0.55 -30.78 0.83
C TYR A 14 0.54 -31.17 1.85
N ALA A 15 1.75 -30.61 1.71
CA ALA A 15 2.87 -30.90 2.60
C ALA A 15 2.95 -29.95 3.81
N LYS A 16 2.08 -28.93 3.86
CA LYS A 16 2.13 -27.87 4.86
C LYS A 16 1.14 -28.13 5.98
N CYS A 17 1.53 -27.75 7.18
CA CYS A 17 0.67 -27.81 8.37
C CYS A 17 -0.61 -26.98 8.16
N ASP A 18 -1.73 -27.47 8.70
CA ASP A 18 -3.06 -26.84 8.58
C ASP A 18 -3.05 -25.38 9.03
N LYS A 19 -2.35 -25.07 10.14
CA LYS A 19 -2.19 -23.69 10.61
C LYS A 19 -1.58 -22.78 9.56
N PHE A 20 -0.56 -23.24 8.84
CA PHE A 20 0.04 -22.46 7.75
C PHE A 20 -0.93 -22.32 6.58
N GLN A 21 -1.71 -23.36 6.27
CA GLN A 21 -2.68 -23.31 5.19
C GLN A 21 -3.78 -22.28 5.47
N GLU A 22 -4.19 -22.12 6.73
CA GLU A 22 -5.13 -21.08 7.16
C GLU A 22 -4.46 -19.69 7.16
N THR A 23 -3.32 -19.54 7.84
CA THR A 23 -2.70 -18.22 8.00
C THR A 23 -2.21 -17.62 6.68
N SER A 24 -1.76 -18.46 5.74
CA SER A 24 -1.29 -18.00 4.42
C SER A 24 -2.39 -17.45 3.52
N LEU A 25 -3.67 -17.63 3.88
CA LEU A 25 -4.79 -17.02 3.16
C LEU A 25 -4.97 -15.54 3.53
N TYR A 26 -4.53 -15.13 4.72
CA TYR A 26 -4.66 -13.74 5.16
C TYR A 26 -3.74 -12.82 4.36
N TYR A 27 -4.22 -11.60 4.14
CA TYR A 27 -3.40 -10.52 3.60
C TYR A 27 -2.61 -9.85 4.71
N GLU A 28 -1.35 -9.57 4.43
CA GLU A 28 -0.43 -8.95 5.36
C GLU A 28 -0.13 -7.51 4.93
N THR A 29 0.07 -6.62 5.89
CA THR A 29 0.57 -5.28 5.63
C THR A 29 2.10 -5.30 5.50
N CYS A 30 2.63 -4.55 4.53
CA CYS A 30 4.07 -4.37 4.40
C CYS A 30 4.67 -3.55 5.54
N THR A 31 5.96 -3.75 5.81
CA THR A 31 6.71 -2.95 6.79
C THR A 31 6.90 -1.50 6.32
N LYS A 32 7.39 -0.63 7.22
CA LYS A 32 7.63 0.79 6.89
C LYS A 32 8.65 0.94 5.75
N GLU A 33 9.76 0.20 5.82
CA GLU A 33 10.84 0.29 4.84
C GLU A 33 10.41 -0.24 3.46
N GLU A 34 9.67 -1.35 3.44
CA GLU A 34 9.07 -1.89 2.22
C GLU A 34 8.11 -0.88 1.59
N CYS A 35 7.27 -0.22 2.40
CA CYS A 35 6.38 0.82 1.90
C CYS A 35 7.14 1.99 1.29
N GLU A 36 8.21 2.47 1.95
CA GLU A 36 9.05 3.57 1.43
C GLU A 36 9.74 3.22 0.12
N MET A 37 10.20 1.97 -0.03
CA MET A 37 10.78 1.48 -1.27
C MET A 37 9.73 1.42 -2.38
N LEU A 38 8.55 0.85 -2.11
CA LEU A 38 7.46 0.76 -3.08
C LEU A 38 6.97 2.15 -3.53
N ASP A 39 6.83 3.10 -2.61
CA ASP A 39 6.43 4.46 -2.93
C ASP A 39 7.42 5.17 -3.87
N LYS A 40 8.72 4.83 -3.81
CA LYS A 40 9.75 5.35 -4.73
C LYS A 40 9.72 4.68 -6.10
N MET A 41 9.29 3.42 -6.18
CA MET A 41 9.25 2.65 -7.42
C MET A 41 7.97 2.91 -8.23
N MET A 42 6.91 3.37 -7.59
CA MET A 42 5.61 3.60 -8.22
C MET A 42 5.50 5.01 -8.81
N THR A 43 4.74 5.13 -9.90
CA THR A 43 4.44 6.44 -10.50
C THR A 43 3.28 7.14 -9.77
N PRO A 44 3.17 8.47 -9.85
CA PRO A 44 2.07 9.24 -9.25
C PRO A 44 0.68 8.76 -9.66
N PHE A 45 0.54 8.24 -10.88
CA PHE A 45 -0.68 7.63 -11.40
C PHE A 45 -1.28 6.58 -10.44
N TRP A 46 -0.46 5.65 -9.94
CA TRP A 46 -0.91 4.58 -9.04
C TRP A 46 -1.16 5.05 -7.61
N LEU A 47 -0.64 6.22 -7.27
CA LEU A 47 -0.73 6.80 -5.95
C LEU A 47 -1.96 7.68 -5.76
N ARG A 48 -2.66 8.03 -6.84
CA ARG A 48 -3.90 8.83 -6.84
C ARG A 48 -5.05 8.06 -6.19
N ARG A 49 -6.05 8.80 -5.68
CA ARG A 49 -7.30 8.22 -5.21
C ARG A 49 -8.11 7.67 -6.38
N HIS A 50 -8.53 6.41 -6.27
CA HIS A 50 -9.46 5.77 -7.20
C HIS A 50 -10.77 5.45 -6.50
N HIS A 51 -11.88 5.61 -7.22
CA HIS A 51 -13.22 5.29 -6.75
C HIS A 51 -13.83 4.28 -7.73
N TYR A 52 -13.61 2.99 -7.46
CA TYR A 52 -14.17 1.91 -8.27
C TYR A 52 -15.54 1.49 -7.74
N PRO A 53 -16.49 1.09 -8.60
CA PRO A 53 -17.75 0.49 -8.17
C PRO A 53 -17.51 -0.81 -7.39
N ASN A 54 -18.18 -0.99 -6.25
CA ASN A 54 -18.12 -2.20 -5.41
C ASN A 54 -16.72 -2.63 -4.95
N ASP A 55 -15.81 -1.68 -4.73
CA ASP A 55 -14.48 -1.99 -4.20
C ASP A 55 -14.54 -2.46 -2.73
N PRO A 56 -14.14 -3.71 -2.41
CA PRO A 56 -14.10 -4.19 -1.03
C PRO A 56 -13.07 -3.46 -0.17
N TYR A 57 -12.10 -2.78 -0.77
CA TYR A 57 -11.03 -2.08 -0.05
C TYR A 57 -11.31 -0.60 0.23
N ALA A 58 -12.43 -0.06 -0.25
CA ALA A 58 -12.74 1.37 -0.17
C ALA A 58 -12.69 1.94 1.27
N ALA A 59 -13.17 1.15 2.24
CA ALA A 59 -13.18 1.55 3.66
C ALA A 59 -11.77 1.66 4.27
N TYR A 60 -10.78 0.93 3.75
CA TYR A 60 -9.42 0.90 4.29
C TYR A 60 -8.50 1.96 3.69
N HIS A 61 -8.98 2.70 2.70
CA HIS A 61 -8.19 3.76 2.06
C HIS A 61 -8.02 5.01 2.93
N VAL A 62 -8.83 5.19 3.98
CA VAL A 62 -8.62 6.20 5.03
C VAL A 62 -8.32 5.46 6.32
N ARG A 63 -7.36 5.95 7.10
CA ARG A 63 -7.11 5.40 8.42
C ARG A 63 -7.81 6.28 9.45
N HIS A 64 -8.62 5.65 10.30
CA HIS A 64 -9.33 6.31 11.39
C HIS A 64 -8.60 6.10 12.72
N ASP A 65 -8.80 7.00 13.67
CA ASP A 65 -8.41 6.86 15.08
C ASP A 65 -6.92 6.55 15.34
N ILE A 66 -6.02 7.13 14.54
CA ILE A 66 -4.58 7.04 14.80
C ILE A 66 -4.19 8.10 15.84
N ASN A 67 -4.03 7.71 17.09
CA ASN A 67 -3.40 8.55 18.10
C ASN A 67 -1.89 8.29 18.12
N SER A 68 -1.14 9.00 17.27
CA SER A 68 0.32 8.91 17.23
C SER A 68 0.91 10.32 17.20
N PRO A 69 2.14 10.55 17.69
CA PRO A 69 2.80 11.86 17.61
C PRO A 69 3.09 12.32 16.16
N ARG A 70 2.71 11.48 15.18
CA ARG A 70 2.79 11.75 13.74
C ARG A 70 1.45 12.19 13.15
N VAL A 71 0.46 12.48 13.98
CA VAL A 71 -0.89 12.86 13.58
C VAL A 71 -1.24 14.19 14.25
N ASP A 72 -1.73 15.14 13.47
CA ASP A 72 -2.30 16.41 13.93
C ASP A 72 -3.53 16.18 14.82
N ASP A 73 -3.90 17.17 15.63
CA ASP A 73 -5.11 17.15 16.47
C ASP A 73 -6.41 16.88 15.69
N LYS A 74 -6.38 17.00 14.35
CA LYS A 74 -7.48 16.70 13.42
C LYS A 74 -7.45 15.28 12.84
N GLY A 75 -6.56 14.40 13.30
CA GLY A 75 -6.42 13.03 12.80
C GLY A 75 -5.67 12.92 11.46
N ARG A 76 -5.05 14.00 10.97
CA ARG A 76 -4.25 14.00 9.72
C ARG A 76 -2.81 13.66 10.01
N LEU A 77 -2.17 12.80 9.22
CA LEU A 77 -0.77 12.46 9.43
C LEU A 77 0.14 13.67 9.11
N LEU A 78 0.81 14.23 10.13
CA LEU A 78 1.80 15.34 10.06
C LEU A 78 2.91 15.12 9.03
N ARG A 79 3.21 13.85 8.75
CA ARG A 79 4.23 13.41 7.79
C ARG A 79 3.64 12.39 6.82
N GLU A 80 2.38 12.55 6.42
CA GLU A 80 2.07 12.09 5.07
C GLU A 80 2.98 12.92 4.15
N ARG A 81 3.95 12.25 3.50
CA ARG A 81 4.57 12.88 2.33
C ARG A 81 3.39 13.27 1.47
N GLU A 82 3.19 14.57 1.24
CA GLU A 82 2.35 15.00 0.14
C GLU A 82 2.88 14.21 -1.04
N LYS A 83 2.08 13.27 -1.54
CA LYS A 83 2.47 12.48 -2.69
C LYS A 83 2.61 13.54 -3.75
N VAL A 84 3.85 13.95 -4.02
CA VAL A 84 4.14 15.05 -4.94
C VAL A 84 3.43 14.65 -6.20
N LEU A 85 2.33 15.34 -6.49
CA LEU A 85 1.62 15.21 -7.74
C LEU A 85 2.53 15.96 -8.71
N ILE A 86 3.66 15.35 -9.03
CA ILE A 86 4.44 15.70 -10.19
C ILE A 86 3.43 15.53 -11.31
N ASP A 87 3.08 16.63 -12.00
CA ASP A 87 2.17 16.57 -13.13
C ASP A 87 2.59 15.39 -14.01
N ASP A 88 1.63 14.59 -14.46
CA ASP A 88 1.88 13.38 -15.24
C ASP A 88 2.83 13.66 -16.43
N THR A 89 2.87 14.91 -16.92
CA THR A 89 3.81 15.44 -17.91
C THR A 89 5.27 15.41 -17.44
N THR A 90 5.57 15.98 -16.26
CA THR A 90 6.90 16.01 -15.65
C THR A 90 7.40 14.61 -15.26
N SER A 91 6.54 13.73 -14.75
CA SER A 91 6.94 12.35 -14.44
C SER A 91 7.27 11.55 -15.71
N ASN A 92 6.47 11.69 -16.78
CA ASN A 92 6.73 11.04 -18.07
C ASN A 92 8.03 11.51 -18.74
N GLN A 93 8.46 12.76 -18.53
CA GLN A 93 9.75 13.25 -19.06
C GLN A 93 10.94 12.48 -18.46
N TYR A 94 10.95 12.25 -17.13
CA TYR A 94 12.03 11.52 -16.47
C TYR A 94 12.10 10.02 -16.84
N PHE A 95 10.97 9.39 -17.20
CA PHE A 95 10.95 7.98 -17.60
C PHE A 95 11.26 7.76 -19.09
N ARG A 96 11.13 8.77 -19.94
CA ARG A 96 11.44 8.68 -21.38
C ARG A 96 12.92 8.91 -21.72
N ASP A 97 13.68 9.46 -20.79
CA ASP A 97 15.11 9.79 -20.96
C ASP A 97 16.07 8.64 -20.62
N ARG A 98 15.60 7.38 -20.68
CA ARG A 98 16.43 6.18 -20.43
C ARG A 98 16.29 5.12 -21.52
#